data_AF-A0A2E3CYC6-F1
#
_entry.id   AF-A0A2E3CYC6-F1
#
_cell.length_a   1.000
_cell.length_b   1.000
_cell.length_c   1.000
_cell.angle_alpha   90.00
_cell.angle_beta   90.00
_cell.angle_gamma   90.00
#
_symmetry.space_group_name_H-M   'P 1'
#
loop_
_entity.id
_entity.type
_entity.pdbx_description
1 polymer ?
#
loop_
_entity_poly.entity_id
_entity_poly.type
_entity_poly.pdbx_seq_one_letter_code
_entity_poly.pdbx_strand_id
1 'polypeptide(L)'
;MMPGGQDFPAFSETGCIAYVDTAMGSAHPDDIRDFGMLLLFFYIAPTMVIHWIVKLADNADRFPTAVAALLRKLNIGIKGVVVSLYYSGKTGLGISHNPLDTIEFSLTCERPEG
;
A
#
# COMPACT_ATOMS: atom_id res chain seq x y z
N MET A 1 8.20 -7.89 0.73
CA MET A 1 9.19 -6.90 0.28
C MET A 1 8.49 -5.89 -0.61
N MET A 2 8.72 -4.62 -0.30
CA MET A 2 8.62 -3.44 -1.16
C MET A 2 9.44 -2.40 -0.38
N PRO A 3 10.55 -1.88 -0.92
CA PRO A 3 11.67 -2.66 -1.39
C PRO A 3 12.19 -3.66 -0.34
N GLY A 4 13.49 -3.82 -0.19
CA GLY A 4 14.08 -4.94 0.56
C GLY A 4 15.37 -5.40 -0.10
N GLY A 5 16.13 -4.45 -0.64
CA GLY A 5 17.34 -4.64 -1.43
C GLY A 5 17.89 -3.27 -1.84
N GLN A 6 19.21 -3.19 -2.08
CA GLN A 6 19.94 -1.92 -2.33
C GLN A 6 19.63 -0.85 -1.26
N ASP A 7 19.88 -1.20 0.00
CA ASP A 7 19.73 -0.34 1.19
C ASP A 7 18.30 0.09 1.58
N PHE A 8 17.30 -0.22 0.76
CA PHE A 8 15.90 0.01 1.14
C PHE A 8 15.36 -1.07 2.09
N PRO A 9 14.61 -0.70 3.14
CA PRO A 9 13.99 -1.65 4.06
C PRO A 9 12.83 -2.40 3.39
N ALA A 10 12.54 -3.61 3.84
CA ALA A 10 11.32 -4.29 3.45
C ALA A 10 10.08 -3.61 4.06
N PHE A 11 8.94 -3.66 3.36
CA PHE A 11 7.66 -3.17 3.89
C PHE A 11 7.33 -3.69 5.30
N SER A 12 7.66 -4.94 5.61
CA SER A 12 7.46 -5.52 6.95
C SER A 12 8.40 -4.93 8.01
N GLU A 13 9.54 -4.37 7.61
CA GLU A 13 10.56 -3.79 8.49
C GLU A 13 10.28 -2.32 8.80
N THR A 14 9.47 -1.61 8.01
CA THR A 14 9.13 -0.19 8.27
C THR A 14 8.08 -0.05 9.38
N GLY A 15 7.25 -1.08 9.60
CA GLY A 15 6.11 -1.02 10.52
C GLY A 15 5.01 -0.01 10.09
N CYS A 16 5.07 0.50 8.86
CA CYS A 16 4.15 1.53 8.38
C CYS A 16 2.69 1.07 8.29
N ILE A 17 2.43 -0.24 8.33
CA ILE A 17 1.08 -0.82 8.32
C ILE A 17 0.19 -0.33 9.47
N ALA A 18 0.78 0.11 10.59
CA ALA A 18 0.05 0.72 11.71
C ALA A 18 -0.71 2.01 11.32
N TYR A 19 -0.39 2.59 10.15
CA TYR A 19 -0.99 3.83 9.64
C TYR A 19 -1.98 3.57 8.48
N VAL A 20 -2.43 2.33 8.27
CA VAL A 20 -3.37 1.98 7.19
C VAL A 20 -4.64 2.84 7.22
N ASP A 21 -5.19 3.10 8.41
CA ASP A 21 -6.37 3.95 8.57
C ASP A 21 -6.10 5.40 8.15
N THR A 22 -4.87 5.89 8.38
CA THR A 22 -4.45 7.22 7.91
C THR A 22 -4.32 7.25 6.38
N ALA A 23 -3.74 6.22 5.78
CA ALA A 23 -3.62 6.12 4.32
C ALA A 23 -4.98 6.02 3.62
N MET A 24 -5.97 5.41 4.26
CA MET A 24 -7.33 5.30 3.78
C MET A 24 -8.23 6.48 4.19
N GLY A 25 -7.76 7.38 5.06
CA GLY A 25 -8.59 8.41 5.69
C GLY A 25 -9.22 9.43 4.74
N SER A 26 -8.69 9.56 3.52
CA SER A 26 -9.24 10.42 2.46
C SER A 26 -10.14 9.68 1.47
N ALA A 27 -10.31 8.36 1.60
CA ALA A 27 -11.15 7.55 0.71
C ALA A 27 -12.64 7.70 1.05
N HIS A 28 -13.51 7.33 0.11
CA HIS A 28 -14.95 7.32 0.37
C HIS A 28 -15.29 6.27 1.45
N PRO A 29 -16.27 6.50 2.34
CA PRO A 29 -16.60 5.56 3.41
C PRO A 29 -16.91 4.13 2.94
N ASP A 30 -17.58 4.00 1.79
CA ASP A 30 -17.84 2.69 1.19
C ASP A 30 -16.54 2.00 0.74
N ASP A 31 -15.56 2.74 0.19
CA ASP A 31 -14.27 2.19 -0.20
C ASP A 31 -13.47 1.71 1.02
N ILE A 32 -13.52 2.46 2.14
CA ILE A 32 -12.89 2.06 3.41
C ILE A 32 -13.49 0.74 3.91
N ARG A 33 -14.83 0.64 3.94
CA ARG A 33 -15.53 -0.58 4.36
C ARG A 33 -15.18 -1.75 3.46
N ASP A 34 -15.30 -1.58 2.15
CA ASP A 34 -15.14 -2.65 1.18
C ASP A 34 -13.68 -3.14 1.13
N PHE A 35 -12.71 -2.22 1.26
CA PHE A 35 -11.30 -2.57 1.43
C PHE A 35 -11.04 -3.31 2.76
N GLY A 36 -11.65 -2.87 3.86
CA GLY A 36 -11.61 -3.59 5.13
C GLY A 36 -12.14 -5.02 5.03
N MET A 37 -13.23 -5.23 4.30
CA MET A 37 -13.78 -6.56 4.02
C MET A 37 -12.82 -7.42 3.19
N LEU A 38 -12.13 -6.84 2.19
CA LEU A 38 -11.09 -7.52 1.42
C LEU A 38 -9.93 -7.96 2.32
N LEU A 39 -9.45 -7.09 3.21
CA LEU A 39 -8.37 -7.40 4.15
C LEU A 39 -8.80 -8.48 5.15
N LEU A 40 -10.03 -8.41 5.65
CA LEU A 40 -10.59 -9.44 6.53
C LEU A 40 -10.65 -10.80 5.81
N PHE A 41 -11.05 -10.80 4.54
CA PHE A 41 -11.02 -12.01 3.71
C PHE A 41 -9.59 -12.54 3.54
N PHE A 42 -8.60 -11.68 3.26
CA PHE A 42 -7.20 -12.11 3.18
C PHE A 42 -6.63 -12.61 4.50
N TYR A 43 -7.10 -12.10 5.64
CA TYR A 43 -6.67 -12.58 6.95
C TYR A 43 -7.05 -14.05 7.18
N ILE A 44 -8.22 -14.47 6.72
CA ILE A 44 -8.72 -15.85 6.90
C ILE A 44 -8.38 -16.77 5.72
N ALA A 45 -8.03 -16.22 4.56
CA ALA A 45 -7.77 -16.99 3.36
C ALA A 45 -6.40 -17.68 3.40
N PRO A 46 -6.27 -18.90 2.86
CA PRO A 46 -4.97 -19.53 2.64
C PRO A 46 -4.10 -18.66 1.71
N THR A 47 -2.79 -18.61 1.96
CA THR A 47 -1.83 -17.83 1.16
C THR A 47 -1.91 -18.12 -0.35
N MET A 48 -2.25 -19.35 -0.73
CA MET A 48 -2.45 -19.74 -2.12
C MET A 48 -3.58 -18.95 -2.78
N VAL A 49 -4.70 -18.71 -2.08
CA VAL A 49 -5.86 -17.96 -2.59
C VAL A 49 -5.49 -16.49 -2.79
N ILE A 50 -4.78 -15.89 -1.83
CA ILE A 50 -4.30 -14.51 -1.93
C ILE A 50 -3.39 -14.36 -3.16
N HIS A 51 -2.45 -15.28 -3.36
CA HIS A 51 -1.60 -15.30 -4.55
C HIS A 51 -2.41 -15.37 -5.85
N TRP A 52 -3.44 -16.20 -5.91
CA TRP A 52 -4.30 -16.29 -7.09
C TRP A 52 -5.05 -14.99 -7.38
N ILE A 53 -5.61 -14.35 -6.35
CA ILE A 53 -6.33 -13.09 -6.49
C ILE A 53 -5.41 -11.98 -6.98
N VAL A 54 -4.23 -11.85 -6.38
CA VAL A 54 -3.23 -10.86 -6.82
C VAL A 54 -2.78 -11.14 -8.25
N LYS A 55 -2.49 -12.40 -8.59
CA LYS A 55 -2.11 -12.80 -9.95
C LYS A 55 -3.21 -12.51 -10.97
N LEU A 56 -4.48 -12.72 -10.60
CA LEU A 56 -5.63 -12.40 -11.43
C LEU A 56 -5.72 -10.88 -11.68
N ALA A 57 -5.56 -10.09 -10.62
CA ALA A 57 -5.57 -8.63 -10.67
C ALA A 57 -4.42 -8.08 -11.53
N ASP A 58 -3.24 -8.70 -11.50
CA ASP A 58 -2.08 -8.35 -12.34
C ASP A 58 -2.23 -8.75 -13.81
N ASN A 59 -3.09 -9.73 -14.10
CA ASN A 59 -3.34 -10.20 -15.47
C ASN A 59 -4.74 -9.80 -15.96
N ALA A 60 -5.27 -8.67 -15.47
CA ALA A 60 -6.63 -8.20 -15.78
C ALA A 60 -6.92 -8.09 -17.28
N ASP A 61 -5.92 -7.73 -18.10
CA ASP A 61 -6.06 -7.57 -19.56
C ASP A 61 -6.39 -8.87 -20.30
N ARG A 62 -6.24 -10.03 -19.64
CA ARG A 62 -6.62 -11.33 -20.21
C ARG A 62 -8.12 -11.63 -20.09
N PHE A 63 -8.88 -10.77 -19.41
CA PHE A 63 -10.30 -10.98 -19.14
C PHE A 63 -11.20 -10.08 -20.00
N PRO A 64 -12.48 -10.45 -20.19
CA PRO A 64 -13.46 -9.57 -20.82
C PRO A 64 -13.56 -8.22 -20.09
N THR A 65 -13.90 -7.17 -20.83
CA THR A 65 -13.82 -5.76 -20.40
C THR A 65 -14.43 -5.47 -19.03
N ALA A 66 -15.59 -6.05 -18.72
CA ALA A 66 -16.28 -5.83 -17.44
C ALA A 66 -15.48 -6.40 -16.24
N VAL A 67 -14.96 -7.63 -16.39
CA VAL A 67 -14.15 -8.29 -15.36
C VAL A 67 -12.78 -7.63 -15.26
N ALA A 68 -12.17 -7.30 -16.40
CA ALA A 68 -10.90 -6.59 -16.46
C ALA A 68 -10.95 -5.23 -15.73
N ALA A 69 -12.07 -4.50 -15.82
CA ALA A 69 -12.26 -3.25 -15.09
C ALA A 69 -12.24 -3.46 -13.57
N LEU A 70 -12.93 -4.48 -13.06
CA LEU A 70 -12.95 -4.80 -11.62
C LEU A 70 -11.56 -5.25 -11.12
N LEU A 71 -10.88 -6.11 -11.88
CA LEU A 71 -9.54 -6.58 -11.56
C LEU A 71 -8.51 -5.44 -11.54
N ARG A 72 -8.61 -4.48 -12.47
CA ARG A 72 -7.77 -3.28 -12.46
C ARG A 72 -8.04 -2.40 -11.24
N LYS A 73 -9.31 -2.20 -10.86
CA LYS A 73 -9.66 -1.46 -9.64
C LYS A 73 -9.06 -2.12 -8.40
N LEU A 74 -9.19 -3.44 -8.29
CA LEU A 74 -8.58 -4.21 -7.20
C LEU A 74 -7.06 -4.04 -7.17
N ASN A 75 -6.40 -4.13 -8.33
CA ASN A 75 -4.95 -3.98 -8.45
C ASN A 75 -4.49 -2.59 -8.01
N ILE A 76 -5.16 -1.54 -8.50
CA ILE A 76 -4.87 -0.15 -8.14
C ILE A 76 -5.12 0.09 -6.65
N GLY A 77 -6.20 -0.45 -6.08
CA GLY A 77 -6.50 -0.32 -4.66
C GLY A 77 -5.42 -0.94 -3.77
N ILE A 78 -5.07 -2.21 -4.01
CA ILE A 78 -4.05 -2.91 -3.22
C ILE A 78 -2.69 -2.21 -3.35
N LYS A 79 -2.23 -1.94 -4.59
CA LYS A 79 -0.93 -1.30 -4.81
C LYS A 79 -0.90 0.14 -4.29
N GLY A 80 -1.99 0.89 -4.48
CA GLY A 80 -2.12 2.26 -4.00
C GLY A 80 -1.90 2.35 -2.50
N VAL A 81 -2.62 1.54 -1.71
CA VAL A 81 -2.48 1.54 -0.25
C VAL A 81 -1.07 1.14 0.18
N VAL A 82 -0.51 0.08 -0.41
CA VAL A 82 0.85 -0.38 -0.08
C VAL A 82 1.89 0.68 -0.40
N VAL A 83 1.83 1.30 -1.59
CA VAL A 83 2.79 2.34 -2.01
C VAL A 83 2.65 3.61 -1.17
N SER A 84 1.42 4.06 -0.91
CA SER A 84 1.14 5.21 -0.07
C SER A 84 1.67 5.02 1.35
N LEU A 85 1.49 3.85 1.94
CA LEU A 85 2.03 3.54 3.25
C LEU A 85 3.56 3.51 3.24
N TYR A 86 4.15 2.84 2.25
CA TYR A 86 5.59 2.64 2.20
C TYR A 86 6.36 3.95 2.06
N TYR A 87 5.90 4.87 1.21
CA TYR A 87 6.53 6.18 1.01
C TYR A 87 5.93 7.30 1.88
N SER A 88 5.12 6.95 2.90
CA SER A 88 4.51 7.96 3.80
C SER A 88 5.50 8.63 4.76
N GLY A 89 6.69 8.06 4.93
CA GLY A 89 7.64 8.46 5.99
C GLY A 89 7.18 8.07 7.40
N LYS A 90 6.07 7.34 7.55
CA LYS A 90 5.60 6.83 8.85
C LYS A 90 6.23 5.48 9.16
N THR A 91 6.76 5.33 10.36
CA THR A 91 7.34 4.07 10.85
C THR A 91 6.69 3.60 12.15
N GLY A 92 6.77 2.31 12.43
CA GLY A 92 6.30 1.75 13.70
C GLY A 92 7.12 2.23 14.91
N LEU A 93 6.59 2.05 16.12
CA LEU A 93 7.28 2.39 17.37
C LEU A 93 8.63 1.67 17.46
N GLY A 94 9.71 2.44 17.63
CA GLY A 94 11.08 1.91 17.73
C GLY A 94 11.76 1.61 16.39
N ILE A 95 11.12 1.89 15.26
CA ILE A 95 11.69 1.73 13.92
C ILE A 95 12.13 3.10 13.40
N SER A 96 13.43 3.27 13.16
CA SER A 96 14.02 4.54 12.71
C SER A 96 14.35 4.61 11.22
N HIS A 97 14.35 3.48 10.51
CA HIS A 97 14.74 3.43 9.11
C HIS A 97 13.49 3.37 8.22
N ASN A 98 13.38 4.32 7.31
CA ASN A 98 12.30 4.39 6.35
C ASN A 98 12.85 4.62 4.92
N PRO A 99 12.04 4.38 3.88
CA PRO A 99 12.51 4.40 2.49
C PRO A 99 12.91 5.79 1.99
N LEU A 100 12.45 6.86 2.66
CA LEU A 100 12.79 8.23 2.33
C LEU A 100 14.23 8.56 2.75
N ASP A 101 14.76 7.87 3.76
CA ASP A 101 16.14 8.05 4.20
C ASP A 101 17.13 7.58 3.11
N THR A 102 16.81 6.48 2.42
CA THR A 102 17.63 5.92 1.33
C THR A 102 17.71 6.86 0.11
N ILE A 103 16.67 7.65 -0.13
CA ILE A 103 16.63 8.62 -1.24
C ILE A 103 17.01 10.05 -0.81
N GLU A 104 17.49 10.20 0.43
CA GLU A 104 17.88 11.50 1.03
C GLU A 104 16.78 12.57 0.92
N PHE A 105 15.52 12.15 0.94
CA PHE A 105 14.41 13.06 0.77
C PHE A 105 14.23 13.93 2.01
N SER A 106 14.30 15.26 1.82
CA SER A 106 14.10 16.24 2.89
C SER A 106 13.15 17.35 2.43
N LEU A 107 12.25 17.76 3.33
CA LEU A 107 11.32 18.87 3.10
C LEU A 107 11.84 20.10 3.85
N THR A 108 12.26 21.12 3.11
CA THR A 108 12.59 22.44 3.67
C THR A 108 11.40 23.35 3.47
N CYS A 109 10.73 23.74 4.56
CA CYS A 109 9.70 24.78 4.51
C CYS A 109 10.34 26.14 4.75
N GLU A 110 10.49 26.93 3.70
CA GLU A 110 10.84 28.35 3.83
C GLU A 110 9.55 29.16 4.03
N ARG A 111 9.42 29.81 5.18
CA ARG A 111 8.35 30.78 5.42
C ARG A 111 8.72 32.05 4.64
N PRO A 112 7.87 32.57 3.74
CA PRO A 112 8.16 33.85 3.09
C PRO A 112 8.28 34.91 4.16
N GLU A 113 9.42 35.60 4.22
CA GLU A 113 9.58 36.77 5.09
C GLU A 113 8.68 37.88 4.54
N GLY A 114 7.73 38.32 5.36
CA GLY A 114 6.87 39.47 5.10
C GLY A 114 7.47 40.74 5.66
#